data_AF-A0A067DVY4-F1
#
_entry.id   AF-A0A067DVY4-F1
#
_cell.length_a   1.000
_cell.length_b   1.000
_cell.length_c   1.000
_cell.angle_alpha   90.00
_cell.angle_beta   90.00
_cell.angle_gamma   90.00
#
_symmetry.space_group_name_H-M   'P 1'
#
loop_
_entity.id
_entity.type
_entity.pdbx_description
1 polymer ?
#
loop_
_entity_poly.entity_id
_entity_poly.type
_entity_poly.pdbx_seq_one_letter_code
_entity_poly.pdbx_strand_id
1 'polypeptide(L)'
;MATFSLQSPLCTSPIPYYRNDHALMSSMLQSSKRHKKLISRCNFGKTVAMSDAQSEKDLIITKHKEPKERRIVVTGLGAVTPLGDDAHLFHTSLLEGVTGISDIQGFDCSEFPTRIAAEIKSLSTGGWISPKIAKKADKYLIYALVAGKKALVDAGITEQVSGELDKSRCGVIIGSAMGGLRVLNDGFEAIKVSYKKMSPFYIPYSLTNMASAVLAMDLGWTGPSYSISTACASSNYSILNATSHIIKGDTVSNSPSSQADIT
;
A
#
# COMPACT_ATOMS: atom_id res chain seq x y z
N MET A 1 -5.27 6.95 -12.47
CA MET A 1 -4.42 7.28 -11.30
C MET A 1 -4.16 8.78 -11.31
N ALA A 2 -4.62 9.53 -10.30
CA ALA A 2 -3.91 10.73 -9.88
C ALA A 2 -4.00 10.84 -8.36
N THR A 3 -2.86 11.09 -7.76
CA THR A 3 -2.67 11.32 -6.33
C THR A 3 -2.13 12.74 -6.23
N PHE A 4 -2.98 13.69 -5.81
CA PHE A 4 -2.53 15.03 -5.45
C PHE A 4 -2.34 15.12 -3.94
N SER A 5 -1.11 15.45 -3.57
CA SER A 5 -0.67 15.83 -2.23
C SER A 5 -1.08 17.28 -1.97
N LEU A 6 -2.00 17.52 -1.04
CA LEU A 6 -2.26 18.86 -0.50
C LEU A 6 -1.12 19.22 0.46
N GLN A 7 -0.21 20.07 -0.01
CA GLN A 7 0.85 20.65 0.79
C GLN A 7 0.36 21.99 1.37
N SER A 8 0.08 22.02 2.67
CA SER A 8 -0.12 23.28 3.39
C SER A 8 1.24 23.94 3.68
N PRO A 9 1.33 25.28 3.61
CA PRO A 9 2.58 26.00 3.82
C PRO A 9 2.95 25.96 5.31
N LEU A 10 4.09 25.34 5.64
CA LEU A 10 4.68 25.46 6.96
C LEU A 10 5.12 26.90 7.18
N CYS A 11 4.41 27.58 8.07
CA CYS A 11 4.77 28.88 8.61
C CYS A 11 6.12 28.74 9.33
N THR A 12 7.13 29.42 8.81
CA THR A 12 8.45 29.54 9.43
C THR A 12 8.40 30.55 10.56
N SER A 13 8.51 30.09 11.81
CA SER A 13 8.99 30.92 12.92
C SER A 13 9.78 30.07 13.92
N PRO A 14 10.99 30.49 14.33
CA PRO A 14 11.89 29.71 15.17
C PRO A 14 11.52 29.87 16.65
N ILE A 15 11.51 28.76 17.41
CA ILE A 15 11.35 28.76 18.88
C ILE A 15 12.51 27.95 19.48
N PRO A 16 13.09 28.38 20.62
CA PRO A 16 14.52 28.32 20.85
C PRO A 16 15.01 27.04 21.56
N TYR A 17 16.31 26.81 21.37
CA TYR A 17 17.24 26.00 22.17
C TYR A 17 16.75 25.63 23.58
N TYR A 18 16.74 24.33 23.89
CA TYR A 18 16.89 23.84 25.26
C TYR A 18 18.13 22.95 25.36
N ARG A 19 18.90 23.23 26.41
CA ARG A 19 20.27 22.80 26.70
C ARG A 19 20.27 21.43 27.38
N ASN A 20 21.29 20.63 27.06
CA ASN A 20 21.82 19.41 27.71
C ASN A 20 21.18 18.95 29.03
N ASP A 21 20.88 17.65 29.09
CA ASP A 21 21.28 16.80 30.22
C ASP A 21 21.82 15.45 29.72
N HIS A 22 23.15 15.32 29.80
CA HIS A 22 23.90 14.08 29.59
C HIS A 22 24.03 13.35 30.93
N ALA A 23 23.16 12.38 31.20
CA ALA A 23 23.42 11.34 32.19
C ALA A 23 22.44 10.19 31.95
N LEU A 24 22.88 9.17 31.21
CA LEU A 24 22.38 7.76 31.21
C LEU A 24 22.89 6.95 29.98
N MET A 25 24.07 7.28 29.44
CA MET A 25 24.69 6.52 28.35
C MET A 25 26.20 6.32 28.59
N SER A 26 26.58 5.88 29.80
CA SER A 26 27.98 5.62 30.15
C SER A 26 28.25 4.22 30.74
N SER A 27 27.27 3.29 30.75
CA SER A 27 27.47 1.95 31.37
C SER A 27 27.56 0.78 30.39
N MET A 28 27.69 1.00 29.08
CA MET A 28 27.70 -0.08 28.08
C MET A 28 28.85 -0.06 27.07
N LEU A 29 29.99 0.56 27.41
CA LEU A 29 31.19 0.60 26.54
C LEU A 29 32.51 0.26 27.26
N GLN A 30 32.48 -0.63 28.26
CA GLN A 30 33.69 -1.05 29.00
C GLN A 30 33.97 -2.58 28.99
N SER A 31 33.58 -3.31 27.95
CA SER A 31 33.93 -4.74 27.83
C SER A 31 34.49 -5.14 26.46
N SER A 32 35.56 -4.48 26.02
CA SER A 32 36.32 -4.96 24.84
C SER A 32 37.78 -4.49 24.84
N LYS A 33 38.54 -4.78 25.90
CA LYS A 33 40.01 -4.69 25.91
C LYS A 33 40.61 -5.73 26.85
N ARG A 34 40.65 -7.00 26.44
CA ARG A 34 41.53 -8.04 27.01
C ARG A 34 41.47 -9.30 26.14
N HIS A 35 42.38 -9.40 25.17
CA HIS A 35 43.09 -10.62 24.71
C HIS A 35 43.70 -10.39 23.32
N LYS A 36 44.78 -9.58 23.27
CA LYS A 36 45.79 -9.63 22.20
C LYS A 36 47.09 -10.06 22.87
N LYS A 37 47.40 -11.36 22.88
CA LYS A 37 48.76 -11.87 23.10
C LYS A 37 48.85 -13.34 22.73
N LEU A 38 49.28 -13.62 21.50
CA LEU A 38 50.03 -14.82 21.11
C LEU A 38 50.54 -14.61 19.68
N ILE A 39 51.70 -13.96 19.61
CA ILE A 39 52.60 -13.96 18.45
C ILE A 39 53.44 -15.21 18.59
N SER A 40 53.71 -15.95 17.50
CA SER A 40 55.07 -16.39 17.15
C SER A 40 55.13 -17.46 16.05
N ARG A 41 55.78 -17.04 14.96
CA ARG A 41 56.77 -17.75 14.12
C ARG A 41 56.32 -18.50 12.87
N CYS A 42 57.08 -18.18 11.82
CA CYS A 42 57.05 -18.61 10.45
C CYS A 42 58.32 -19.45 10.16
N ASN A 43 58.17 -20.41 9.23
CA ASN A 43 59.17 -21.14 8.43
C ASN A 43 60.17 -22.12 9.07
N PHE A 44 60.15 -23.39 8.62
CA PHE A 44 61.18 -23.98 7.71
C PHE A 44 60.85 -25.46 7.36
N GLY A 45 61.02 -25.88 6.10
CA GLY A 45 61.08 -27.31 5.70
C GLY A 45 60.70 -27.60 4.24
N LYS A 46 61.71 -27.93 3.40
CA LYS A 46 61.69 -28.11 1.93
C LYS A 46 61.18 -29.49 1.47
N THR A 47 60.56 -29.57 0.28
CA THR A 47 61.05 -30.34 -0.91
C THR A 47 60.26 -30.02 -2.18
N VAL A 48 60.93 -30.15 -3.33
CA VAL A 48 60.52 -29.76 -4.69
C VAL A 48 60.11 -30.98 -5.53
N ALA A 49 59.15 -30.73 -6.43
CA ALA A 49 58.78 -31.42 -7.68
C ALA A 49 58.17 -32.83 -7.64
N MET A 50 56.98 -32.96 -8.23
CA MET A 50 56.77 -33.72 -9.48
C MET A 50 55.59 -33.11 -10.27
N SER A 51 55.72 -33.12 -11.59
CA SER A 51 54.90 -32.46 -12.59
C SER A 51 53.73 -33.31 -13.07
N ASP A 52 52.77 -32.59 -13.64
CA ASP A 52 51.83 -32.95 -14.71
C ASP A 52 50.68 -33.95 -14.48
N ALA A 53 49.55 -33.50 -15.02
CA ALA A 53 48.37 -34.23 -15.44
C ALA A 53 47.28 -34.51 -14.38
N GLN A 54 46.35 -33.57 -14.27
CA GLN A 54 44.89 -33.81 -14.30
C GLN A 54 44.18 -32.45 -14.45
N SER A 55 43.81 -32.09 -15.68
CA SER A 55 42.48 -32.33 -16.27
C SER A 55 41.50 -31.19 -15.95
N GLU A 56 41.49 -30.18 -16.82
CA GLU A 56 40.44 -29.16 -16.98
C GLU A 56 39.07 -29.80 -17.24
N LYS A 57 38.31 -30.19 -16.21
CA LYS A 57 36.85 -30.36 -16.32
C LYS A 57 36.18 -29.98 -15.01
N ASP A 58 35.07 -29.25 -15.16
CA ASP A 58 34.06 -28.95 -14.13
C ASP A 58 34.19 -27.60 -13.38
N LEU A 59 34.39 -26.53 -14.16
CA LEU A 59 33.72 -25.25 -13.85
C LEU A 59 32.60 -25.04 -14.87
N ILE A 60 31.55 -25.85 -14.78
CA ILE A 60 30.24 -25.45 -15.30
C ILE A 60 29.80 -24.31 -14.41
N ILE A 61 30.13 -23.09 -14.82
CA ILE A 61 29.40 -21.90 -14.40
C ILE A 61 27.97 -22.17 -14.84
N THR A 62 27.13 -22.64 -13.92
CA THR A 62 25.68 -22.59 -14.07
C THR A 62 25.38 -21.13 -14.33
N LYS A 63 25.19 -20.82 -15.62
CA LYS A 63 24.71 -19.53 -16.07
C LYS A 63 23.38 -19.36 -15.35
N HIS A 64 23.39 -18.64 -14.24
CA HIS A 64 22.16 -18.21 -13.58
C HIS A 64 21.38 -17.53 -14.69
N LYS A 65 20.31 -18.20 -15.14
CA LYS A 65 19.37 -17.60 -16.06
C LYS A 65 18.78 -16.46 -15.25
N GLU A 66 19.31 -15.26 -15.48
CA GLU A 66 18.74 -14.03 -14.95
C GLU A 66 17.22 -14.18 -15.06
N PRO A 67 16.48 -14.12 -13.94
CA PRO A 67 15.05 -14.32 -13.97
C PRO A 67 14.52 -13.37 -15.02
N LYS A 68 13.79 -13.90 -16.01
CA LYS A 68 13.13 -13.06 -17.02
C LYS A 68 12.29 -12.06 -16.24
N GLU A 69 12.72 -10.80 -16.21
CA GLU A 69 11.98 -9.75 -15.51
C GLU A 69 10.56 -9.75 -16.07
N ARG A 70 9.58 -10.07 -15.23
CA ARG A 70 8.17 -10.08 -15.62
C ARG A 70 7.80 -8.64 -15.95
N ARG A 71 7.32 -8.41 -17.18
CA ARG A 71 6.81 -7.09 -17.56
C ARG A 71 5.47 -6.86 -16.88
N ILE A 72 5.30 -5.68 -16.32
CA ILE A 72 4.07 -5.25 -15.68
C ILE A 72 3.38 -4.26 -16.61
N VAL A 73 2.07 -4.39 -16.75
CA VAL A 73 1.23 -3.48 -17.52
C VAL A 73 0.06 -3.04 -16.66
N VAL A 74 -0.45 -1.83 -16.91
CA VAL A 74 -1.69 -1.35 -16.32
C VAL A 74 -2.82 -1.68 -17.29
N THR A 75 -3.76 -2.52 -16.86
CA THR A 75 -4.86 -3.00 -17.71
C THR A 75 -6.14 -2.21 -17.52
N GLY A 76 -6.37 -1.61 -16.35
CA GLY A 76 -7.53 -0.78 -16.08
C GLY A 76 -7.32 0.23 -14.97
N LEU A 77 -8.18 1.24 -14.95
CA LEU A 77 -8.13 2.39 -14.06
C LEU A 77 -9.50 2.65 -13.44
N GLY A 78 -9.49 2.97 -12.15
CA GLY A 78 -10.67 3.44 -11.44
C GLY A 78 -10.30 4.64 -10.57
N ALA A 79 -11.19 5.61 -10.49
CA ALA A 79 -11.00 6.80 -9.68
C ALA A 79 -12.31 7.26 -9.08
N VAL A 80 -12.30 7.60 -7.79
CA VAL A 80 -13.41 8.30 -7.13
C VAL A 80 -12.83 9.55 -6.52
N THR A 81 -13.22 10.70 -7.06
CA THR A 81 -12.59 12.00 -6.78
C THR A 81 -13.64 13.11 -6.64
N PRO A 82 -13.26 14.27 -6.09
CA PRO A 82 -14.15 15.45 -6.05
C PRO A 82 -14.60 15.95 -7.44
N LEU A 83 -13.88 15.59 -8.51
CA LEU A 83 -14.22 15.95 -9.90
C LEU A 83 -15.11 14.91 -10.60
N GLY A 84 -15.41 13.79 -9.94
CA GLY A 84 -16.19 12.71 -10.53
C GLY A 84 -15.74 11.35 -10.03
N ASP A 85 -16.61 10.36 -10.25
CA ASP A 85 -16.41 8.97 -9.87
C ASP A 85 -15.93 8.09 -11.03
N ASP A 86 -15.47 8.69 -12.12
CA ASP A 86 -14.94 8.01 -13.31
C ASP A 86 -13.52 8.48 -13.62
N ALA A 87 -12.66 7.55 -14.05
CA ALA A 87 -11.24 7.83 -14.30
C ALA A 87 -11.01 8.70 -15.54
N HIS A 88 -11.82 8.52 -16.60
CA HIS A 88 -11.71 9.31 -17.82
C HIS A 88 -12.27 10.72 -17.62
N LEU A 89 -13.43 10.84 -16.97
CA LEU A 89 -14.01 12.13 -16.59
C LEU A 89 -13.04 12.92 -15.73
N PHE A 90 -12.44 12.27 -14.73
CA PHE A 90 -11.43 12.87 -13.88
C PHE A 90 -10.24 13.39 -14.70
N HIS A 91 -9.71 12.58 -15.63
CA HIS A 91 -8.60 12.98 -16.49
C HIS A 91 -8.95 14.18 -17.39
N THR A 92 -10.11 14.15 -18.06
CA THR A 92 -10.56 15.27 -18.90
C THR A 92 -10.75 16.55 -18.08
N SER A 93 -11.36 16.44 -16.90
CA SER A 93 -11.55 17.57 -15.98
C SER A 93 -10.22 18.21 -15.55
N LEU A 94 -9.18 17.39 -15.36
CA LEU A 94 -7.83 17.90 -15.08
C LEU A 94 -7.24 18.68 -16.26
N LEU A 95 -7.41 18.18 -17.49
CA LEU A 95 -6.93 18.86 -18.69
C LEU A 95 -7.66 20.18 -18.94
N GLU A 96 -8.93 20.25 -18.57
CA GLU A 96 -9.77 21.45 -18.67
C GLU A 96 -9.53 22.45 -17.51
N GLY A 97 -8.74 22.08 -16.50
CA GLY A 97 -8.45 22.94 -15.35
C GLY A 97 -9.63 23.09 -14.38
N VAL A 98 -10.57 22.13 -14.37
CA VAL A 98 -11.71 22.14 -13.45
C VAL A 98 -11.22 21.91 -12.02
N THR A 99 -11.70 22.71 -11.08
CA THR A 99 -11.40 22.57 -9.65
C THR A 99 -12.51 21.84 -8.90
N GLY A 100 -12.12 20.90 -8.04
CA GLY A 100 -13.03 20.20 -7.13
C GLY A 100 -13.12 20.84 -5.75
N ILE A 101 -12.44 21.96 -5.52
CA ILE A 101 -12.41 22.65 -4.23
C ILE A 101 -13.67 23.51 -4.10
N SER A 102 -14.38 23.37 -2.99
CA SER A 102 -15.51 24.23 -2.62
C SER A 102 -15.58 24.43 -1.11
N ASP A 103 -16.54 25.22 -0.64
CA ASP A 103 -16.87 25.27 0.77
C ASP A 103 -17.25 23.88 1.30
N ILE A 104 -16.88 23.59 2.54
CA ILE A 104 -17.20 22.34 3.23
C ILE A 104 -18.71 22.29 3.48
N GLN A 105 -19.36 21.23 3.02
CA GLN A 105 -20.79 20.99 3.21
C GLN A 105 -21.07 19.76 4.10
N GLY A 106 -20.03 18.98 4.42
CA GLY A 106 -20.17 17.76 5.23
C GLY A 106 -20.47 17.97 6.72
N PHE A 107 -20.16 19.15 7.27
CA PHE A 107 -20.41 19.53 8.67
C PHE A 107 -20.36 21.07 8.83
N ASP A 108 -20.86 21.60 9.95
CA ASP A 108 -20.74 23.03 10.25
C ASP A 108 -19.28 23.38 10.57
N CYS A 109 -18.68 24.19 9.69
CA CYS A 109 -17.31 24.64 9.81
C CYS A 109 -17.19 26.14 10.10
N SER A 110 -18.27 26.81 10.53
CA SER A 110 -18.32 28.28 10.70
C SER A 110 -17.24 28.81 11.66
N GLU A 111 -16.91 28.07 12.71
CA GLU A 111 -15.87 28.42 13.71
C GLU A 111 -14.45 28.01 13.30
N PHE A 112 -14.26 27.30 12.18
CA PHE A 112 -12.96 26.78 11.79
C PHE A 112 -12.16 27.79 10.95
N PRO A 113 -10.82 27.81 11.09
CA PRO A 113 -9.97 28.70 10.28
C PRO A 113 -9.96 28.33 8.79
N THR A 114 -10.11 27.03 8.47
CA THR A 114 -10.21 26.53 7.10
C THR A 114 -11.62 26.03 6.86
N ARG A 115 -12.26 26.54 5.80
CA ARG A 115 -13.67 26.26 5.46
C ARG A 115 -13.87 25.70 4.05
N ILE A 116 -12.76 25.42 3.35
CA ILE A 116 -12.76 24.87 1.99
C ILE A 116 -12.16 23.47 2.00
N ALA A 117 -12.70 22.58 1.17
CA ALA A 117 -12.18 21.25 0.94
C ALA A 117 -12.58 20.74 -0.46
N ALA A 118 -11.91 19.68 -0.91
CA ALA A 118 -12.33 18.95 -2.10
C ALA A 118 -13.17 17.74 -1.68
N GLU A 119 -14.49 17.92 -1.56
CA GLU A 119 -15.42 16.88 -1.11
C GLU A 119 -15.98 16.09 -2.30
N ILE A 120 -16.12 14.77 -2.15
CA ILE A 120 -16.92 13.95 -3.06
C ILE A 120 -18.40 14.14 -2.69
N LYS A 121 -19.09 14.99 -3.44
CA LYS A 121 -20.48 15.43 -3.15
C LYS A 121 -21.52 14.39 -3.47
N SER A 122 -21.35 13.69 -4.59
CA SER A 122 -22.26 12.64 -5.06
C SER A 122 -21.46 11.41 -5.43
N LEU A 123 -21.82 10.27 -4.83
CA LEU A 123 -21.31 8.97 -5.23
C LEU A 123 -22.47 7.98 -5.24
N SER A 124 -22.74 7.40 -6.41
CA SER A 124 -23.68 6.30 -6.50
C SER A 124 -23.00 5.01 -6.05
N THR A 125 -23.50 4.43 -4.96
CA THR A 125 -23.06 3.11 -4.46
C THR A 125 -23.87 1.96 -5.06
N GLY A 126 -24.96 2.27 -5.77
CA GLY A 126 -25.88 1.30 -6.36
C GLY A 126 -25.17 0.42 -7.38
N GLY A 127 -25.30 -0.91 -7.23
CA GLY A 127 -24.67 -1.91 -8.10
C GLY A 127 -23.19 -2.17 -7.80
N TRP A 128 -22.49 -1.24 -7.15
CA TRP A 128 -21.06 -1.40 -6.84
C TRP A 128 -20.80 -2.04 -5.49
N ILE A 129 -21.59 -1.74 -4.46
CA ILE A 129 -21.35 -2.31 -3.13
C ILE A 129 -22.65 -2.81 -2.51
N SER A 130 -22.55 -3.81 -1.63
CA SER A 130 -23.72 -4.33 -0.93
C SER A 130 -24.36 -3.22 -0.06
N PRO A 131 -25.70 -3.16 0.02
CA PRO A 131 -26.38 -2.17 0.86
C PRO A 131 -25.97 -2.24 2.34
N LYS A 132 -25.55 -3.43 2.82
CA LYS A 132 -25.06 -3.65 4.19
C LYS A 132 -23.77 -2.88 4.46
N ILE A 133 -22.82 -2.93 3.52
CA ILE A 133 -21.54 -2.19 3.62
C ILE A 133 -21.81 -0.70 3.42
N ALA A 134 -22.58 -0.33 2.41
CA ALA A 134 -22.89 1.06 2.09
C ALA A 134 -23.47 1.85 3.29
N LYS A 135 -24.24 1.19 4.16
CA LYS A 135 -24.87 1.82 5.33
C LYS A 135 -23.94 1.99 6.53
N LYS A 136 -22.92 1.13 6.69
CA LYS A 136 -22.13 1.03 7.94
C LYS A 136 -20.65 1.37 7.76
N ALA A 137 -20.13 1.28 6.55
CA ALA A 137 -18.73 1.54 6.23
C ALA A 137 -18.43 3.04 6.23
N ASP A 138 -17.17 3.36 6.51
CA ASP A 138 -16.65 4.70 6.30
C ASP A 138 -16.58 5.03 4.79
N LYS A 139 -16.64 6.33 4.46
CA LYS A 139 -16.47 6.84 3.11
C LYS A 139 -15.19 6.33 2.45
N TYR A 140 -14.06 6.23 3.16
CA TYR A 140 -12.80 5.74 2.56
C TYR A 140 -12.96 4.32 2.00
N LEU A 141 -13.65 3.44 2.74
CA LEU A 141 -13.86 2.05 2.36
C LEU A 141 -14.78 1.99 1.14
N ILE A 142 -15.86 2.77 1.15
CA ILE A 142 -16.77 2.89 0.01
C ILE A 142 -16.03 3.37 -1.24
N TYR A 143 -15.19 4.40 -1.13
CA TYR A 143 -14.43 4.95 -2.26
C TYR A 143 -13.46 3.92 -2.82
N ALA A 144 -12.73 3.21 -1.95
CA ALA A 144 -11.80 2.17 -2.36
C ALA A 144 -12.50 1.01 -3.08
N LEU A 145 -13.66 0.56 -2.59
CA LEU A 145 -14.42 -0.53 -3.21
C LEU A 145 -14.98 -0.12 -4.57
N VAL A 146 -15.59 1.06 -4.67
CA VAL A 146 -16.15 1.54 -5.94
C VAL A 146 -15.04 1.77 -6.96
N ALA A 147 -13.95 2.45 -6.59
CA ALA A 147 -12.81 2.68 -7.49
C ALA A 147 -12.16 1.36 -7.94
N GLY A 148 -11.94 0.43 -7.00
CA GLY A 148 -11.36 -0.89 -7.32
C GLY A 148 -12.22 -1.66 -8.31
N LYS A 149 -13.53 -1.74 -8.10
CA LYS A 149 -14.43 -2.42 -9.04
C LYS A 149 -14.52 -1.74 -10.40
N LYS A 150 -14.54 -0.41 -10.44
CA LYS A 150 -14.49 0.33 -11.71
C LYS A 150 -13.19 0.03 -12.49
N ALA A 151 -12.06 -0.08 -11.79
CA ALA A 151 -10.79 -0.47 -12.41
C ALA A 151 -10.84 -1.88 -13.03
N LEU A 152 -11.54 -2.82 -12.41
CA LEU A 152 -11.72 -4.17 -12.96
C LEU A 152 -12.59 -4.18 -14.22
N VAL A 153 -13.66 -3.38 -14.21
CA VAL A 153 -14.54 -3.22 -15.38
C VAL A 153 -13.77 -2.58 -16.53
N ASP A 154 -12.98 -1.54 -16.27
CA ASP A 154 -12.12 -0.89 -17.26
C ASP A 154 -11.06 -1.84 -17.83
N ALA A 155 -10.52 -2.74 -17.00
CA ALA A 155 -9.62 -3.81 -17.42
C ALA A 155 -10.29 -4.95 -18.21
N GLY A 156 -11.61 -4.89 -18.43
CA GLY A 156 -12.38 -5.90 -19.16
C GLY A 156 -12.65 -7.18 -18.36
N ILE A 157 -12.48 -7.16 -17.03
CA ILE A 157 -12.71 -8.32 -16.16
C ILE A 157 -14.18 -8.38 -15.80
N THR A 158 -14.94 -8.98 -16.71
CA THR A 158 -16.37 -9.28 -16.52
C THR A 158 -16.54 -10.52 -15.63
N GLU A 159 -17.78 -10.82 -15.22
CA GLU A 159 -18.06 -12.01 -14.39
C GLU A 159 -17.59 -13.31 -15.06
N GLN A 160 -17.68 -13.38 -16.39
CA GLN A 160 -17.23 -14.51 -17.20
C GLN A 160 -15.71 -14.67 -17.10
N VAL A 161 -14.96 -13.61 -17.37
CA VAL A 161 -13.49 -13.59 -17.28
C VAL A 161 -13.04 -13.87 -15.85
N SER A 162 -13.74 -13.31 -14.86
CA SER A 162 -13.45 -13.52 -13.45
C SER A 162 -13.56 -14.99 -13.05
N GLY A 163 -14.46 -15.78 -13.66
CA GLY A 163 -14.57 -17.22 -13.41
C GLY A 163 -13.37 -18.04 -13.89
N GLU A 164 -12.64 -17.55 -14.89
CA GLU A 164 -11.47 -18.20 -15.48
C GLU A 164 -10.15 -17.82 -14.79
N LEU A 165 -10.15 -16.74 -13.99
CA LEU A 165 -8.97 -16.30 -13.25
C LEU A 165 -8.64 -17.25 -12.08
N ASP A 166 -7.36 -17.57 -11.95
CA ASP A 166 -6.84 -18.25 -10.76
C ASP A 166 -6.89 -17.29 -9.56
N LYS A 167 -7.88 -17.51 -8.68
CA LYS A 167 -8.14 -16.67 -7.50
C LYS A 167 -6.97 -16.60 -6.53
N SER A 168 -6.12 -17.61 -6.48
CA SER A 168 -4.92 -17.62 -5.62
C SER A 168 -3.83 -16.67 -6.11
N ARG A 169 -3.95 -16.23 -7.37
CA ARG A 169 -3.00 -15.38 -8.07
C ARG A 169 -3.47 -13.94 -8.21
N CYS A 170 -4.72 -13.65 -7.82
CA CYS A 170 -5.27 -12.30 -7.77
C CYS A 170 -5.08 -11.73 -6.36
N GLY A 171 -4.31 -10.65 -6.26
CA GLY A 171 -4.06 -9.93 -4.99
C GLY A 171 -4.84 -8.63 -4.92
N VAL A 172 -4.95 -8.06 -3.72
CA VAL A 172 -5.51 -6.71 -3.51
C VAL A 172 -4.63 -5.96 -2.51
N ILE A 173 -4.03 -4.84 -2.96
CA ILE A 173 -3.18 -4.01 -2.10
C ILE A 173 -3.63 -2.56 -2.16
N ILE A 174 -4.49 -2.16 -1.23
CA ILE A 174 -5.03 -0.80 -1.13
C ILE A 174 -4.37 -0.10 0.07
N GLY A 175 -3.74 1.04 -0.20
CA GLY A 175 -3.13 1.89 0.84
C GLY A 175 -4.11 2.92 1.40
N SER A 176 -4.04 3.15 2.71
CA SER A 176 -4.77 4.24 3.38
C SER A 176 -3.95 4.77 4.55
N ALA A 177 -3.83 6.09 4.65
CA ALA A 177 -3.08 6.74 5.73
C ALA A 177 -3.77 6.57 7.08
N MET A 178 -5.06 6.89 7.14
CA MET A 178 -5.80 7.02 8.40
C MET A 178 -7.01 6.08 8.53
N GLY A 179 -7.38 5.35 7.47
CA GLY A 179 -8.51 4.42 7.51
C GLY A 179 -9.84 5.13 7.78
N GLY A 180 -10.70 4.49 8.58
CA GLY A 180 -12.08 4.91 8.82
C GLY A 180 -12.22 5.91 9.96
N LEU A 181 -11.88 7.17 9.72
CA LEU A 181 -11.90 8.22 10.74
C LEU A 181 -13.30 8.55 11.27
N ARG A 182 -14.35 8.50 10.44
CA ARG A 182 -15.73 8.73 10.91
C ARG A 182 -16.13 7.62 11.86
N VAL A 183 -15.91 6.36 11.45
CA VAL A 183 -16.24 5.19 12.28
C VAL A 183 -15.46 5.22 13.59
N LEU A 184 -14.19 5.63 13.54
CA LEU A 184 -13.34 5.84 14.70
C LEU A 184 -13.97 6.88 15.66
N ASN A 185 -14.34 8.05 15.15
CA ASN A 185 -14.97 9.11 15.94
C ASN A 185 -16.31 8.66 16.55
N ASP A 186 -17.19 8.06 15.74
CA ASP A 186 -18.51 7.59 16.17
C ASP A 186 -18.40 6.53 17.29
N GLY A 187 -17.38 5.66 17.21
CA GLY A 187 -17.12 4.69 18.27
C GLY A 187 -16.64 5.33 19.57
N PHE A 188 -15.78 6.35 19.50
CA PHE A 188 -15.37 7.10 20.70
C PHE A 188 -16.57 7.79 21.36
N GLU A 189 -17.44 8.43 20.58
CA GLU A 189 -18.67 9.03 21.11
C GLU A 189 -19.62 7.99 21.72
N ALA A 190 -19.73 6.80 21.12
CA ALA A 190 -20.53 5.71 21.66
C ALA A 190 -20.00 5.20 23.02
N ILE A 191 -18.68 5.07 23.17
CA ILE A 191 -18.05 4.60 24.42
C ILE A 191 -18.30 5.60 25.56
N LYS A 192 -18.28 6.91 25.29
CA LYS A 192 -18.60 7.94 26.30
C LYS A 192 -19.98 7.74 26.92
N VAL A 193 -20.94 7.19 26.16
CA VAL A 193 -22.27 6.83 26.67
C VAL A 193 -22.24 5.48 27.38
N SER A 194 -21.74 4.43 26.71
CA SER A 194 -21.57 3.09 27.29
C SER A 194 -20.78 2.17 26.35
N TYR A 195 -19.97 1.28 26.90
CA TYR A 195 -19.26 0.25 26.10
C TYR A 195 -20.22 -0.62 25.25
N LYS A 196 -21.48 -0.81 25.69
CA LYS A 196 -22.50 -1.59 24.96
C LYS A 196 -23.02 -0.88 23.70
N LYS A 197 -22.81 0.43 23.57
CA LYS A 197 -23.28 1.23 22.43
C LYS A 197 -22.31 1.20 21.26
N MET A 198 -21.06 0.76 21.48
CA MET A 198 -20.09 0.63 20.41
C MET A 198 -20.52 -0.46 19.42
N SER A 199 -20.47 -0.14 18.13
CA SER A 199 -20.80 -1.09 17.06
C SER A 199 -19.81 -2.27 17.07
N PRO A 200 -20.27 -3.53 16.90
CA PRO A 200 -19.36 -4.66 16.71
C PRO A 200 -18.51 -4.55 15.43
N PHE A 201 -18.92 -3.69 14.49
CA PHE A 201 -18.17 -3.40 13.26
C PHE A 201 -17.21 -2.21 13.39
N TYR A 202 -17.06 -1.64 14.59
CA TYR A 202 -16.17 -0.51 14.85
C TYR A 202 -14.71 -0.81 14.49
N ILE A 203 -14.14 -1.88 15.04
CA ILE A 203 -12.75 -2.26 14.77
C ILE A 203 -12.58 -2.64 13.28
N PRO A 204 -13.39 -3.54 12.69
CA PRO A 204 -13.26 -3.87 11.28
C PRO A 204 -13.35 -2.65 10.35
N TYR A 205 -14.26 -1.70 10.56
CA TYR A 205 -14.41 -0.59 9.62
C TYR A 205 -13.47 0.60 9.86
N SER A 206 -12.77 0.65 11.00
CA SER A 206 -11.76 1.68 11.26
C SER A 206 -10.38 1.33 10.72
N LEU A 207 -10.01 0.04 10.64
CA LEU A 207 -8.68 -0.40 10.21
C LEU A 207 -8.41 -0.11 8.73
N THR A 208 -7.17 0.28 8.41
CA THR A 208 -6.74 0.63 7.04
C THR A 208 -6.75 -0.55 6.06
N ASN A 209 -6.49 -1.77 6.55
CA ASN A 209 -6.42 -2.99 5.73
C ASN A 209 -7.77 -3.51 5.25
N MET A 210 -8.86 -2.92 5.72
CA MET A 210 -10.19 -3.43 5.44
C MET A 210 -10.68 -3.09 4.04
N ALA A 211 -10.14 -2.05 3.41
CA ALA A 211 -10.35 -1.83 1.98
C ALA A 211 -9.89 -3.03 1.14
N SER A 212 -8.64 -3.48 1.34
CA SER A 212 -8.10 -4.63 0.62
C SER A 212 -8.89 -5.89 0.90
N ALA A 213 -9.14 -6.17 2.20
CA ALA A 213 -9.79 -7.40 2.60
C ALA A 213 -11.25 -7.49 2.13
N VAL A 214 -12.03 -6.40 2.22
CA VAL A 214 -13.43 -6.41 1.75
C VAL A 214 -13.49 -6.55 0.23
N LEU A 215 -12.61 -5.89 -0.52
CA LEU A 215 -12.58 -6.04 -1.97
C LEU A 215 -12.20 -7.47 -2.37
N ALA A 216 -11.17 -8.05 -1.74
CA ALA A 216 -10.76 -9.42 -2.00
C ALA A 216 -11.88 -10.43 -1.68
N MET A 217 -12.56 -10.27 -0.54
CA MET A 217 -13.70 -11.11 -0.15
C MET A 217 -14.86 -11.01 -1.14
N ASP A 218 -15.15 -9.80 -1.62
CA ASP A 218 -16.25 -9.56 -2.56
C ASP A 218 -15.97 -10.13 -3.96
N LEU A 219 -14.69 -10.18 -4.36
CA LEU A 219 -14.24 -10.77 -5.64
C LEU A 219 -13.90 -12.26 -5.55
N GLY A 220 -13.86 -12.82 -4.33
CA GLY A 220 -13.41 -14.19 -4.07
C GLY A 220 -11.93 -14.42 -4.33
N TRP A 221 -11.10 -13.38 -4.19
CA TRP A 221 -9.65 -13.43 -4.44
C TRP A 221 -8.90 -13.85 -3.18
N THR A 222 -7.94 -14.76 -3.35
CA THR A 222 -7.19 -15.39 -2.25
C THR A 222 -5.68 -15.19 -2.33
N GLY A 223 -5.21 -14.37 -3.28
CA GLY A 223 -3.82 -13.93 -3.34
C GLY A 223 -3.45 -12.92 -2.24
N PRO A 224 -2.27 -12.26 -2.34
CA PRO A 224 -1.78 -11.31 -1.36
C PRO A 224 -2.80 -10.18 -1.09
N SER A 225 -3.27 -10.08 0.16
CA SER A 225 -4.25 -9.08 0.60
C SER A 225 -3.80 -8.40 1.88
N TYR A 226 -3.32 -7.16 1.78
CA TYR A 226 -2.93 -6.33 2.91
C TYR A 226 -2.96 -4.84 2.54
N SER A 227 -2.63 -3.96 3.47
CA SER A 227 -2.56 -2.52 3.25
C SER A 227 -1.24 -1.96 3.75
N ILE A 228 -0.84 -0.85 3.14
CA ILE A 228 0.32 -0.07 3.52
C ILE A 228 -0.16 1.31 3.95
N SER A 229 0.32 1.76 5.11
CA SER A 229 0.10 3.12 5.59
C SER A 229 1.45 3.82 5.75
N THR A 230 1.70 4.76 4.85
CA THR A 230 2.88 5.65 4.83
C THR A 230 2.44 7.09 4.54
N ALA A 231 1.37 7.52 5.20
CA ALA A 231 0.75 8.84 5.02
C ALA A 231 0.43 9.13 3.54
N CYS A 232 0.86 10.28 3.00
CA CYS A 232 0.61 10.67 1.61
C CYS A 232 1.22 9.71 0.57
N ALA A 233 2.23 8.92 0.97
CA ALA A 233 2.89 7.97 0.08
C ALA A 233 2.24 6.58 0.08
N SER A 234 1.18 6.36 0.87
CA SER A 234 0.55 5.03 1.06
C SER A 234 0.22 4.35 -0.26
N SER A 235 -0.44 5.08 -1.17
CA SER A 235 -0.84 4.53 -2.49
C SER A 235 0.36 4.22 -3.38
N ASN A 236 1.40 5.06 -3.36
CA ASN A 236 2.61 4.82 -4.15
C ASN A 236 3.33 3.55 -3.67
N TYR A 237 3.47 3.38 -2.35
CA TYR A 237 4.05 2.16 -1.80
C TYR A 237 3.20 0.92 -2.06
N SER A 238 1.86 1.04 -2.03
CA SER A 238 0.96 -0.07 -2.37
C SER A 238 1.17 -0.54 -3.80
N ILE A 239 1.28 0.39 -4.76
CA ILE A 239 1.55 0.06 -6.16
C ILE A 239 2.94 -0.59 -6.31
N LEU A 240 3.97 -0.04 -5.67
CA LEU A 240 5.31 -0.62 -5.73
C LEU A 240 5.36 -2.04 -5.14
N ASN A 241 4.66 -2.28 -4.04
CA ASN A 241 4.58 -3.61 -3.46
C ASN A 241 3.76 -4.57 -4.32
N ALA A 242 2.66 -4.11 -4.94
CA ALA A 242 1.92 -4.87 -5.95
C ALA A 242 2.84 -5.31 -7.10
N THR A 243 3.63 -4.39 -7.65
CA THR A 243 4.60 -4.74 -8.70
C THR A 243 5.61 -5.77 -8.23
N SER A 244 6.05 -5.70 -6.97
CA SER A 244 7.00 -6.66 -6.40
C SER A 244 6.40 -8.08 -6.30
N HIS A 245 5.12 -8.20 -5.94
CA HIS A 245 4.41 -9.49 -5.94
C HIS A 245 4.26 -10.07 -7.34
N ILE A 246 4.01 -9.22 -8.34
CA ILE A 246 3.92 -9.66 -9.74
C ILE A 246 5.29 -10.13 -10.23
N ILE A 247 6.36 -9.38 -9.97
CA ILE A 247 7.73 -9.70 -10.38
C ILE A 247 8.21 -11.02 -9.77
N LYS A 248 7.97 -11.21 -8.47
CA LYS A 248 8.32 -12.45 -7.76
C LYS A 248 7.50 -13.64 -8.24
N GLY A 249 6.37 -13.39 -8.90
CA GLY A 249 5.43 -14.42 -9.28
C GLY A 249 4.69 -14.97 -8.07
N ASP A 250 4.33 -14.13 -7.11
CA ASP A 250 3.37 -14.44 -6.02
C ASP A 250 1.92 -14.22 -6.48
N THR A 251 1.76 -13.38 -7.51
CA THR A 251 0.54 -13.12 -8.28
C THR A 251 0.86 -13.38 -9.77
N VAL A 252 -0.07 -13.83 -10.62
CA VAL A 252 0.04 -14.21 -12.08
C VAL A 252 0.11 -15.71 -12.47
N SER A 253 -0.74 -16.19 -13.37
CA SER A 253 -0.66 -17.54 -13.96
C SER A 253 0.64 -17.74 -14.79
N ASN A 254 1.26 -18.93 -14.72
CA ASN A 254 2.44 -19.26 -15.55
C ASN A 254 2.09 -19.65 -17.01
N SER A 255 0.84 -19.48 -17.45
CA SER A 255 0.45 -19.77 -18.82
C SER A 255 0.87 -18.63 -19.77
N PRO A 256 1.50 -18.93 -20.93
CA PRO A 256 1.86 -17.92 -21.93
C PRO A 256 0.66 -17.17 -22.57
N SER A 257 -0.57 -17.52 -22.18
CA SER A 257 -1.82 -17.10 -22.82
C SER A 257 -2.74 -16.24 -21.93
N SER A 258 -2.50 -16.10 -20.62
CA SER A 258 -3.37 -15.29 -19.76
C SER A 258 -2.88 -13.83 -19.72
N GLN A 259 -3.47 -12.97 -20.55
CA GLN A 259 -3.14 -11.54 -20.63
C GLN A 259 -3.87 -10.65 -19.60
N ALA A 260 -4.44 -11.21 -18.53
CA ALA A 260 -5.16 -10.44 -17.52
C ALA A 260 -4.65 -10.77 -16.12
N ASP A 261 -3.68 -9.99 -15.66
CA ASP A 261 -3.10 -10.08 -14.32
C ASP A 261 -3.39 -8.78 -13.56
N ILE A 262 -3.95 -8.86 -12.35
CA ILE A 262 -4.47 -7.70 -11.61
C ILE A 262 -3.97 -7.67 -10.16
N THR A 263 -3.70 -6.46 -9.67
CA THR A 263 -3.56 -6.13 -8.25
C THR A 263 -4.36 -4.88 -7.90
#